data_AF-A0A4U5VPQ3-F1
#
_entry.id   AF-A0A4U5VPQ3-F1
#
_cell.length_a   1.000
_cell.length_b   1.000
_cell.length_c   1.000
_cell.angle_alpha   90.00
_cell.angle_beta   90.00
_cell.angle_gamma   90.00
#
_symmetry.space_group_name_H-M   'P 1'
#
loop_
_entity.id
_entity.type
_entity.pdbx_description
1 polymer ?
#
loop_
_entity_poly.entity_id
_entity_poly.type
_entity_poly.pdbx_seq_one_letter_code
_entity_poly.pdbx_strand_id
1 'polypeptide(L)'
;MFACLQEKQRFLTDVLHEVMLLDGLRSSHPISQEVEQATDINRVFDWIAYKKGAALIRMLANVMGQPLFQKGLNDYLLSHMYSNAARDDLWSKLSQAMRSEGRDIDIGVMMDRWTLQMGYPVVTISKNQSEQLPTSYITVSQEHFLYGQEVRNNNSLQWQVPLTVAVGNASSVCSQSLIWINNRTGTSSTPRRRSAP
;
A
#
# COMPACT_ATOMS: atom_id res chain seq x y z
N MET A 1 8.54 19.22 -17.39
CA MET A 1 7.41 19.03 -16.45
C MET A 1 6.29 18.17 -17.06
N PHE A 2 5.84 18.46 -18.30
CA PHE A 2 4.81 17.65 -18.99
C PHE A 2 5.17 16.17 -19.21
N ALA A 3 6.39 15.85 -19.64
CA ALA A 3 6.82 14.46 -19.83
C ALA A 3 6.79 13.63 -18.51
N CYS A 4 7.21 14.23 -17.39
CA CYS A 4 7.17 13.57 -16.07
C CYS A 4 5.74 13.35 -15.57
N LEU A 5 4.81 14.27 -15.85
CA LEU A 5 3.37 14.06 -15.55
C LEU A 5 2.79 12.94 -16.40
N GLN A 6 3.14 12.89 -17.68
CA GLN A 6 2.68 11.86 -18.61
C GLN A 6 3.19 10.46 -18.24
N GLU A 7 4.45 10.33 -17.80
CA GLU A 7 5.00 9.07 -17.28
C GLU A 7 4.29 8.62 -15.98
N LYS A 8 3.98 9.55 -15.08
CA LYS A 8 3.23 9.23 -13.84
C LYS A 8 1.81 8.73 -14.13
N GLN A 9 1.15 9.31 -15.13
CA GLN A 9 -0.18 8.85 -15.56
C GLN A 9 -0.10 7.48 -16.23
N ARG A 10 0.91 7.25 -17.07
CA ARG A 10 1.12 5.99 -17.76
C ARG A 10 1.36 4.81 -16.81
N PHE A 11 2.05 5.06 -15.68
CA PHE A 11 2.20 4.03 -14.64
C PHE A 11 0.85 3.52 -14.11
N LEU A 12 -0.16 4.40 -13.98
CA LEU A 12 -1.47 3.97 -13.46
C LEU A 12 -2.16 3.00 -14.41
N THR A 13 -2.17 3.30 -15.71
CA THR A 13 -2.84 2.47 -16.70
C THR A 13 -2.05 1.19 -16.98
N ASP A 14 -0.76 1.31 -17.28
CA ASP A 14 0.03 0.22 -17.85
C ASP A 14 0.57 -0.75 -16.77
N VAL A 15 0.65 -0.30 -15.52
CA VAL A 15 1.19 -1.11 -14.40
C VAL A 15 0.09 -1.41 -13.38
N LEU A 16 -0.51 -0.38 -12.78
CA LEU A 16 -1.40 -0.56 -11.64
C LEU A 16 -2.74 -1.21 -12.03
N HIS A 17 -3.43 -0.67 -13.03
CA HIS A 17 -4.73 -1.22 -13.43
C HIS A 17 -4.58 -2.62 -14.02
N GLU A 18 -3.57 -2.84 -14.88
CA GLU A 18 -3.32 -4.16 -15.45
C GLU A 18 -3.03 -5.22 -14.40
N VAL A 19 -2.22 -4.91 -13.37
CA VAL A 19 -1.94 -5.90 -12.32
C VAL A 19 -3.16 -6.15 -11.43
N MET A 20 -4.00 -5.15 -11.18
CA MET A 20 -5.26 -5.35 -10.44
C MET A 20 -6.19 -6.33 -11.16
N LEU A 21 -6.25 -6.30 -12.50
CA LEU A 21 -7.05 -7.26 -13.27
C LEU A 21 -6.56 -8.70 -13.09
N LEU A 22 -5.24 -8.91 -13.01
CA LEU A 22 -4.65 -10.24 -12.86
C LEU A 22 -4.72 -10.72 -11.40
N ASP A 23 -4.37 -9.85 -10.46
CA ASP A 23 -4.25 -10.17 -9.04
C ASP A 23 -5.61 -10.35 -8.35
N GLY A 24 -6.69 -9.86 -8.97
CA GLY A 24 -8.06 -10.15 -8.54
C GLY A 24 -8.56 -11.55 -8.92
N LEU A 25 -7.83 -12.33 -9.73
CA LEU A 25 -8.22 -13.68 -10.11
C LEU A 25 -7.85 -14.68 -8.99
N ARG A 26 -8.64 -15.75 -8.83
CA ARG A 26 -8.34 -16.84 -7.89
C ARG A 26 -7.05 -17.60 -8.21
N SER A 27 -6.57 -17.47 -9.44
CA SER A 27 -5.30 -18.05 -9.91
C SER A 27 -4.08 -17.17 -9.58
N SER A 28 -4.26 -16.03 -8.89
CA SER A 28 -3.14 -15.20 -8.44
C SER A 28 -2.30 -15.93 -7.37
N HIS A 29 -1.15 -15.34 -7.04
CA HIS A 29 -0.21 -15.84 -6.05
C HIS A 29 0.48 -14.70 -5.27
N PRO A 30 1.11 -14.98 -4.12
CA PRO A 30 1.98 -14.03 -3.42
C PRO A 30 3.18 -13.60 -4.27
N ILE A 31 3.72 -12.42 -4.00
CA ILE A 31 4.95 -11.94 -4.66
C ILE A 31 6.15 -12.76 -4.19
N SER A 32 6.23 -12.99 -2.87
CA SER A 32 7.31 -13.78 -2.28
C SER A 32 6.80 -15.19 -2.05
N GLN A 33 7.31 -16.12 -2.85
CA GLN A 33 7.00 -17.54 -2.77
C GLN A 33 8.32 -18.33 -2.79
N GLU A 34 8.33 -19.48 -2.14
CA GLU A 34 9.45 -20.40 -2.20
C GLU A 34 9.52 -21.07 -3.58
N VAL A 35 10.74 -21.29 -4.07
CA VAL A 35 11.02 -21.88 -5.38
C VAL A 35 11.88 -23.11 -5.14
N GLU A 36 11.25 -24.28 -5.21
CA GLU A 36 11.95 -25.55 -4.96
C GLU A 36 12.49 -26.17 -6.26
N GLN A 37 11.76 -26.01 -7.37
CA GLN A 37 12.11 -26.63 -8.65
C GLN A 37 12.39 -25.59 -9.74
N ALA A 38 13.30 -25.91 -10.66
CA ALA A 38 13.64 -25.02 -11.78
C ALA A 38 12.43 -24.71 -12.69
N THR A 39 11.42 -25.58 -12.74
CA THR A 39 10.18 -25.36 -13.48
C THR A 39 9.28 -24.30 -12.86
N ASP A 40 9.44 -23.99 -11.57
CA ASP A 40 8.66 -22.96 -10.88
C ASP A 40 9.18 -21.54 -11.14
N ILE A 41 10.36 -21.40 -11.77
CA ILE A 41 10.96 -20.11 -12.14
C ILE A 41 9.96 -19.24 -12.93
N ASN A 42 9.25 -19.82 -13.90
CA ASN A 42 8.28 -19.07 -14.71
C ASN A 42 7.09 -18.53 -13.89
N ARG A 43 6.79 -19.11 -12.71
CA ARG A 43 5.75 -18.59 -11.81
C ARG A 43 6.23 -17.38 -11.00
N VAL A 44 7.54 -17.21 -10.85
CA VAL A 44 8.16 -16.12 -10.08
C VAL A 44 8.52 -14.95 -10.99
N PHE A 45 8.84 -15.23 -12.25
CA PHE A 45 9.12 -14.22 -13.28
C PHE A 45 7.86 -13.85 -14.07
N ASP A 46 6.81 -13.46 -13.35
CA ASP A 46 5.50 -13.22 -13.92
C ASP A 46 5.07 -11.73 -13.79
N TRP A 47 3.93 -11.37 -14.37
CA TRP A 47 3.45 -9.98 -14.29
C TRP A 47 3.12 -9.53 -12.86
N ILE A 48 2.75 -10.44 -11.95
CA ILE A 48 2.52 -10.11 -10.54
C ILE A 48 3.83 -9.63 -9.91
N ALA A 49 4.92 -10.38 -10.01
CA ALA A 49 6.21 -10.00 -9.42
C ALA A 49 6.70 -8.62 -9.92
N TYR A 50 6.62 -8.37 -11.23
CA TYR A 50 7.06 -7.08 -11.80
C TYR A 50 6.11 -5.94 -11.49
N LYS A 51 4.82 -6.05 -11.85
CA LYS A 51 3.88 -4.91 -11.79
C LYS A 51 3.37 -4.66 -10.37
N LYS A 52 3.04 -5.72 -9.61
CA LYS A 52 2.61 -5.57 -8.21
C LYS A 52 3.79 -5.09 -7.36
N GLY A 53 4.98 -5.67 -7.56
CA GLY A 53 6.22 -5.21 -6.92
C GLY A 53 6.48 -3.73 -7.15
N ALA A 54 6.43 -3.27 -8.40
CA ALA A 54 6.60 -1.85 -8.73
C ALA A 54 5.53 -0.95 -8.08
N ALA A 55 4.26 -1.37 -8.08
CA ALA A 55 3.17 -0.64 -7.44
C ALA A 55 3.37 -0.50 -5.92
N LEU A 56 3.80 -1.57 -5.24
CA LEU A 56 4.08 -1.58 -3.81
C LEU A 56 5.30 -0.71 -3.46
N ILE A 57 6.37 -0.76 -4.25
CA ILE A 57 7.53 0.12 -4.08
C ILE A 57 7.12 1.58 -4.21
N ARG A 58 6.26 1.92 -5.18
CA ARG A 58 5.71 3.27 -5.34
C ARG A 58 4.87 3.70 -4.13
N MET A 59 4.05 2.79 -3.60
CA MET A 59 3.27 3.04 -2.39
C MET A 59 4.20 3.31 -1.18
N LEU A 60 5.23 2.49 -0.98
CA LEU A 60 6.22 2.69 0.08
C LEU A 60 6.95 4.04 -0.04
N ALA A 61 7.40 4.40 -1.24
CA ALA A 61 8.06 5.68 -1.48
C ALA A 61 7.16 6.87 -1.10
N ASN A 62 5.85 6.77 -1.36
CA ASN A 62 4.88 7.79 -0.94
C ASN A 62 4.65 7.81 0.58
N VAL A 63 4.61 6.64 1.24
CA VAL A 63 4.46 6.55 2.71
C VAL A 63 5.67 7.13 3.42
N MET A 64 6.87 6.76 2.98
CA MET A 64 8.13 7.19 3.60
C MET A 64 8.47 8.64 3.26
N GLY A 65 8.07 9.10 2.07
CA GLY A 65 8.57 10.33 1.47
C GLY A 65 9.86 10.05 0.68
N GLN A 66 9.99 10.73 -0.46
CA GLN A 66 11.05 10.45 -1.44
C GLN A 66 12.48 10.55 -0.88
N PRO A 67 12.85 11.57 -0.07
CA PRO A 67 14.21 11.67 0.46
C PRO A 67 14.57 10.50 1.38
N LEU A 68 13.63 10.12 2.25
CA LEU A 68 13.84 9.06 3.23
C LEU A 68 13.88 7.68 2.58
N PHE A 69 13.01 7.46 1.58
CA PHE A 69 13.02 6.25 0.77
C PHE A 69 14.35 6.08 0.03
N GLN A 70 14.85 7.14 -0.61
CA GLN A 70 16.14 7.10 -1.31
C GLN A 70 17.31 6.84 -0.38
N LYS A 71 17.32 7.47 0.81
CA LYS A 71 18.32 7.21 1.85
C LYS A 71 18.32 5.74 2.28
N GLY A 72 17.15 5.20 2.64
CA GLY A 72 17.04 3.79 3.06
C GLY A 72 17.44 2.80 1.96
N LEU A 73 17.13 3.11 0.70
CA LEU A 73 17.55 2.30 -0.46
C LEU A 73 19.07 2.36 -0.68
N ASN A 74 19.68 3.54 -0.54
CA ASN A 74 21.13 3.69 -0.63
C ASN A 74 21.84 2.87 0.46
N ASP A 75 21.38 2.98 1.70
CA ASP A 75 21.92 2.22 2.83
C ASP A 75 21.76 0.70 2.61
N TYR A 76 20.64 0.26 2.04
CA TYR A 76 20.43 -1.13 1.64
C TYR A 76 21.44 -1.60 0.59
N LEU A 77 21.63 -0.83 -0.49
CA LEU A 77 22.55 -1.18 -1.58
C LEU A 77 24.01 -1.20 -1.10
N LEU A 78 24.44 -0.22 -0.30
CA LEU A 78 25.79 -0.18 0.24
C LEU A 78 26.07 -1.33 1.22
N SER A 79 25.10 -1.69 2.05
CA SER A 79 25.28 -2.78 3.02
C SER A 79 25.31 -4.18 2.43
N HIS A 80 24.71 -4.38 1.25
CA HIS A 80 24.68 -5.68 0.55
C HIS A 80 25.52 -5.65 -0.74
N MET A 81 26.39 -4.65 -0.90
CA MET A 81 27.24 -4.52 -2.07
C MET A 81 28.14 -5.76 -2.19
N TYR A 82 28.17 -6.36 -3.38
CA TYR A 82 28.90 -7.60 -3.68
C TYR A 82 28.46 -8.84 -2.89
N SER A 83 27.29 -8.79 -2.27
CA SER A 83 26.68 -9.90 -1.53
C SER A 83 25.24 -10.15 -2.01
N ASN A 84 24.59 -11.13 -1.40
CA ASN A 84 23.18 -11.42 -1.61
C ASN A 84 22.33 -10.72 -0.53
N ALA A 85 21.05 -10.53 -0.83
CA ALA A 85 20.08 -9.97 0.10
C ALA A 85 18.77 -10.75 0.04
N ALA A 86 18.13 -10.90 1.18
CA ALA A 86 16.77 -11.40 1.31
C ALA A 86 15.76 -10.24 1.39
N ARG A 87 14.47 -10.58 1.28
CA ARG A 87 13.36 -9.63 1.40
C ARG A 87 13.42 -8.83 2.71
N ASP A 88 13.71 -9.51 3.83
CA ASP A 88 13.72 -8.90 5.16
C ASP A 88 14.86 -7.89 5.33
N ASP A 89 15.97 -8.04 4.59
CA ASP A 89 17.08 -7.09 4.62
C ASP A 89 16.66 -5.72 4.07
N LEU A 90 15.86 -5.70 3.01
CA LEU A 90 15.28 -4.47 2.45
C LEU A 90 14.34 -3.80 3.46
N TRP A 91 13.40 -4.57 4.02
CA TRP A 91 12.44 -4.03 4.99
C TRP A 91 13.09 -3.51 6.26
N SER A 92 14.15 -4.19 6.73
CA SER A 92 14.92 -3.76 7.89
C SER A 92 15.56 -2.39 7.65
N LYS A 93 16.18 -2.18 6.48
CA LYS A 93 16.81 -0.90 6.12
C LYS A 93 15.80 0.24 5.96
N LEU A 94 14.67 -0.01 5.31
CA LEU A 94 13.61 0.99 5.18
C LEU A 94 12.96 1.33 6.54
N SER A 95 12.77 0.35 7.42
CA SER A 95 12.26 0.58 8.78
C SER A 95 13.24 1.38 9.63
N GLN A 96 14.55 1.10 9.51
CA GLN A 96 15.59 1.89 10.19
C GLN A 96 15.58 3.35 9.74
N ALA A 97 15.42 3.60 8.43
CA ALA A 97 15.29 4.96 7.91
C ALA A 97 14.07 5.68 8.53
N MET A 98 12.90 5.03 8.60
CA MET A 98 11.71 5.59 9.25
C MET A 98 11.93 5.95 10.71
N ARG A 99 12.55 5.05 11.48
CA ARG A 99 12.86 5.29 12.89
C ARG A 99 13.84 6.46 13.09
N SER A 100 14.77 6.68 12.15
CA SER A 100 15.72 7.80 12.22
C SER A 100 15.05 9.18 12.17
N GLU A 101 13.83 9.26 11.62
CA GLU A 101 13.00 10.47 11.56
C GLU A 101 11.89 10.48 12.64
N GLY A 102 12.00 9.61 13.65
CA GLY A 102 11.02 9.50 14.73
C GLY A 102 9.66 8.91 14.30
N ARG A 103 9.59 8.25 13.13
CA ARG A 103 8.38 7.58 12.65
C ARG A 103 8.43 6.10 13.03
N ASP A 104 7.65 5.73 14.04
CA ASP A 104 7.57 4.34 14.52
C ASP A 104 6.60 3.51 13.66
N ILE A 105 7.02 3.23 12.42
CA ILE A 105 6.32 2.35 11.49
C ILE A 105 7.25 1.22 11.10
N ASP A 106 6.83 -0.01 11.35
CA ASP A 106 7.54 -1.20 10.89
C ASP A 106 7.14 -1.52 9.43
N ILE A 107 8.06 -1.26 8.50
CA ILE A 107 7.83 -1.51 7.07
C ILE A 107 7.76 -3.00 6.77
N GLY A 108 8.46 -3.85 7.55
CA GLY A 108 8.42 -5.30 7.38
C GLY A 108 7.02 -5.85 7.68
N VAL A 109 6.48 -5.52 8.85
CA VAL A 109 5.13 -5.95 9.24
C VAL A 109 4.07 -5.48 8.23
N MET A 110 4.20 -4.26 7.74
CA MET A 110 3.32 -3.73 6.71
C MET A 110 3.45 -4.53 5.41
N MET A 111 4.68 -4.69 4.90
CA MET A 111 4.94 -5.26 3.58
C MET A 111 4.77 -6.78 3.53
N ASP A 112 4.90 -7.48 4.65
CA ASP A 112 4.55 -8.89 4.76
C ASP A 112 3.09 -9.12 4.37
N ARG A 113 2.17 -8.25 4.82
CA ARG A 113 0.76 -8.31 4.43
C ARG A 113 0.51 -8.01 2.95
N TRP A 114 1.46 -7.39 2.24
CA TRP A 114 1.35 -7.10 0.82
C TRP A 114 2.09 -8.10 -0.07
N THR A 115 3.11 -8.78 0.44
CA THR A 115 4.04 -9.61 -0.34
C THR A 115 3.89 -11.11 -0.12
N LEU A 116 3.43 -11.54 1.07
CA LEU A 116 3.27 -12.95 1.45
C LEU A 116 1.86 -13.51 1.20
N GLN A 117 0.93 -12.67 0.74
CA GLN A 117 -0.44 -13.08 0.40
C GLN A 117 -0.81 -12.61 -1.02
N MET A 118 -1.66 -13.39 -1.67
CA MET A 118 -2.19 -13.06 -3.00
C MET A 118 -3.28 -11.97 -2.92
N GLY A 119 -3.50 -11.29 -4.04
CA GLY A 119 -4.57 -10.30 -4.17
C GLY A 119 -4.32 -8.98 -3.44
N TYR A 120 -5.37 -8.20 -3.34
CA TYR A 120 -5.36 -6.85 -2.76
C TYR A 120 -6.71 -6.52 -2.11
N PRO A 121 -6.75 -5.53 -1.19
CA PRO A 121 -7.98 -5.15 -0.53
C PRO A 121 -8.82 -4.17 -1.38
N VAL A 122 -10.13 -4.30 -1.33
CA VAL A 122 -11.08 -3.20 -1.54
C VAL A 122 -11.26 -2.48 -0.23
N VAL A 123 -11.13 -1.16 -0.25
CA VAL A 123 -11.44 -0.30 0.90
C VAL A 123 -12.78 0.39 0.65
N THR A 124 -13.74 0.15 1.54
CA THR A 124 -15.05 0.82 1.53
C THR A 124 -15.05 1.93 2.57
N ILE A 125 -15.39 3.15 2.14
CA ILE A 125 -15.48 4.32 3.02
C ILE A 125 -16.94 4.75 3.08
N SER A 126 -17.52 4.73 4.29
CA SER A 126 -18.88 5.19 4.56
C SER A 126 -18.83 6.44 5.42
N LYS A 127 -19.45 7.52 4.93
CA LYS A 127 -19.60 8.75 5.71
C LYS A 127 -20.85 8.66 6.56
N ASN A 128 -20.68 8.75 7.87
CA ASN A 128 -21.77 8.72 8.83
C ASN A 128 -21.95 10.11 9.46
N GLN A 129 -23.21 10.51 9.59
CA GLN A 129 -23.61 11.72 10.28
C GLN A 129 -24.51 11.31 11.44
N SER A 130 -24.10 11.63 12.66
CA SER A 130 -24.97 11.45 13.83
C SER A 130 -25.83 12.70 13.98
N GLU A 131 -27.12 12.53 14.25
CA GLU A 131 -28.02 13.64 14.60
C GLU A 131 -27.68 14.24 15.98
N GLN A 132 -26.96 13.52 16.83
CA GLN A 132 -26.64 13.93 18.20
C GLN A 132 -25.24 14.52 18.37
N LEU A 133 -24.31 14.27 17.44
CA LEU A 133 -22.95 14.81 17.48
C LEU A 133 -22.73 15.77 16.29
N PRO A 134 -22.20 16.99 16.53
CA PRO A 134 -21.92 17.97 15.47
C PRO A 134 -20.74 17.56 14.55
N THR A 135 -20.25 16.33 14.65
CA THR A 135 -19.03 15.84 14.00
C THR A 135 -19.37 14.70 13.06
N SER A 136 -19.14 14.89 11.76
CA SER A 136 -19.14 13.77 10.80
C SER A 136 -17.97 12.85 11.10
N TYR A 137 -18.19 11.54 11.00
CA TYR A 137 -17.13 10.54 11.10
C TYR A 137 -17.18 9.62 9.87
N ILE A 138 -16.05 8.99 9.56
CA ILE A 138 -15.96 8.01 8.49
C ILE A 138 -15.74 6.63 9.10
N THR A 139 -16.48 5.66 8.58
CA THR A 139 -16.23 4.24 8.82
C THR A 139 -15.52 3.69 7.60
N VAL A 140 -14.38 3.06 7.84
CA VAL A 140 -13.54 2.49 6.80
C VAL A 140 -13.45 1.00 7.02
N SER A 141 -13.75 0.21 6.00
CA SER A 141 -13.61 -1.24 6.04
C SER A 141 -12.77 -1.74 4.89
N GLN A 142 -12.09 -2.87 5.08
CA GLN A 142 -11.32 -3.55 4.04
C GLN A 142 -11.79 -4.98 3.84
N GLU A 143 -11.80 -5.44 2.58
CA GLU A 143 -12.12 -6.81 2.20
C GLU A 143 -11.24 -7.26 1.05
N HIS A 144 -10.91 -8.55 0.96
CA HIS A 144 -10.13 -9.08 -0.16
C HIS A 144 -10.93 -9.01 -1.46
N PHE A 145 -10.38 -8.36 -2.49
CA PHE A 145 -10.98 -8.34 -3.82
C PHE A 145 -10.75 -9.65 -4.57
N LEU A 146 -11.82 -10.28 -5.07
CA LEU A 146 -11.74 -11.42 -5.99
C LEU A 146 -12.84 -11.33 -7.06
N TYR A 147 -12.49 -11.70 -8.29
CA TYR A 147 -13.47 -11.88 -9.37
C TYR A 147 -14.30 -13.16 -9.12
N GLY A 148 -15.62 -13.06 -9.35
CA GLY A 148 -16.57 -14.16 -9.16
C GLY A 148 -17.21 -14.16 -7.77
N GLN A 149 -18.54 -14.05 -7.75
CA GLN A 149 -19.40 -13.63 -6.64
C GLN A 149 -19.54 -14.64 -5.48
N GLU A 150 -18.70 -15.67 -5.40
CA GLU A 150 -18.62 -16.52 -4.22
C GLU A 150 -17.50 -16.01 -3.32
N VAL A 151 -17.78 -14.92 -2.60
CA VAL A 151 -17.01 -14.51 -1.44
C VAL A 151 -17.26 -15.56 -0.36
N ARG A 152 -16.56 -16.70 -0.44
CA ARG A 152 -16.21 -17.43 0.77
C ARG A 152 -15.35 -16.44 1.54
N ASN A 153 -15.97 -15.79 2.50
CA ASN A 153 -15.41 -14.84 3.45
C ASN A 153 -14.13 -15.45 4.06
N ASN A 154 -13.01 -15.34 3.34
CA ASN A 154 -11.72 -15.75 3.86
C ASN A 154 -11.25 -14.62 4.76
N ASN A 155 -11.87 -14.57 5.94
CA ASN A 155 -11.78 -13.50 6.94
C ASN A 155 -10.37 -13.32 7.52
N SER A 156 -9.41 -14.13 7.07
CA SER A 156 -8.02 -14.15 7.54
C SER A 156 -7.12 -13.15 6.83
N LEU A 157 -7.43 -12.77 5.58
CA LEU A 157 -6.56 -11.87 4.81
C LEU A 157 -6.84 -10.42 5.16
N GLN A 158 -5.84 -9.77 5.72
CA GLN A 158 -5.88 -8.37 6.13
C GLN A 158 -4.60 -7.68 5.67
N TRP A 159 -4.75 -6.44 5.20
CA TRP A 159 -3.65 -5.60 4.77
C TRP A 159 -3.47 -4.44 5.73
N GLN A 160 -2.23 -4.00 5.92
CA GLN A 160 -1.96 -2.69 6.51
C GLN A 160 -1.97 -1.66 5.39
N VAL A 161 -3.10 -0.95 5.25
CA VAL A 161 -3.32 -0.03 4.13
C VAL A 161 -3.03 1.42 4.55
N PRO A 162 -2.02 2.08 3.96
CA PRO A 162 -1.77 3.50 4.16
C PRO A 162 -2.74 4.33 3.32
N LEU A 163 -3.86 4.73 3.93
CA LEU A 163 -4.88 5.53 3.25
C LEU A 163 -4.56 7.02 3.38
N THR A 164 -4.39 7.69 2.25
CA THR A 164 -4.28 9.15 2.20
C THR A 164 -5.66 9.74 1.98
N VAL A 165 -6.18 10.46 2.97
CA VAL A 165 -7.47 11.15 2.89
C VAL A 165 -7.23 12.64 2.75
N ALA A 166 -7.88 13.25 1.77
CA ALA A 166 -7.90 14.69 1.60
C ALA A 166 -9.33 15.19 1.77
N VAL A 167 -9.56 16.12 2.70
CA VAL A 167 -10.87 16.74 2.91
C VAL A 167 -10.85 18.12 2.26
N GLY A 168 -11.75 18.35 1.31
CA GLY A 168 -11.86 19.60 0.57
C GLY A 168 -13.30 19.89 0.14
N ASN A 169 -13.55 21.14 -0.26
CA ASN A 169 -14.73 21.51 -1.04
C ASN A 169 -14.35 21.60 -2.53
N ALA A 170 -15.30 21.97 -3.41
CA ALA A 170 -15.05 22.08 -4.85
C ALA A 170 -13.93 23.07 -5.24
N SER A 171 -13.51 23.95 -4.32
CA SER A 171 -12.60 25.07 -4.59
C SER A 171 -11.26 24.96 -3.85
N SER A 172 -11.17 24.19 -2.77
CA SER A 172 -9.93 24.01 -2.00
C SER A 172 -9.84 22.65 -1.29
N VAL A 173 -8.69 21.99 -1.46
CA VAL A 173 -8.29 20.82 -0.68
C VAL A 173 -7.63 21.32 0.61
N CYS A 174 -8.26 21.06 1.75
CA CYS A 174 -7.96 21.78 2.99
C CYS A 174 -6.90 21.08 3.85
N SER A 175 -6.87 19.75 3.87
CA SER A 175 -5.88 18.99 4.65
C SER A 175 -5.77 17.56 4.11
N GLN A 176 -4.54 17.12 3.85
CA GLN A 176 -4.21 15.73 3.55
C GLN A 176 -3.76 15.06 4.86
N SER A 177 -4.29 13.89 5.17
CA SER A 177 -3.94 13.12 6.36
C SER A 177 -3.75 11.65 5.98
N LEU A 178 -2.71 11.04 6.54
CA LEU A 178 -2.45 9.61 6.39
C LEU A 178 -3.14 8.86 7.54
N ILE A 179 -3.99 7.91 7.20
CA ILE A 179 -4.73 7.05 8.13
C ILE A 179 -4.33 5.60 7.84
N TRP A 180 -4.08 4.84 8.90
CA TRP A 180 -3.73 3.42 8.79
C TRP A 180 -4.94 2.55 9.02
N ILE A 181 -5.17 1.60 8.11
CA ILE A 181 -6.21 0.58 8.26
C ILE A 181 -5.50 -0.73 8.60
N ASN A 182 -5.58 -1.13 9.87
CA ASN A 182 -4.93 -2.35 10.36
C ASN A 182 -5.93 -3.50 10.55
N ASN A 183 -7.17 -3.16 10.93
CA ASN A 183 -8.25 -4.13 11.17
C ASN A 183 -9.24 -4.12 10.01
N ARG A 184 -10.16 -5.10 9.98
CA ARG A 184 -11.21 -5.19 8.95
C ARG A 184 -12.13 -3.96 8.91
N THR A 185 -12.43 -3.39 10.07
CA THR A 185 -13.24 -2.18 10.22
C THR A 185 -12.54 -1.23 11.17
N GLY A 186 -12.40 0.03 10.76
CA GLY A 186 -11.87 1.12 11.58
C GLY A 186 -12.80 2.33 11.49
N THR A 187 -12.92 3.06 12.60
CA THR A 187 -13.63 4.34 12.64
C THR A 187 -12.59 5.44 12.76
N SER A 188 -12.64 6.43 11.88
CA SER A 188 -11.76 7.60 11.95
C SER A 188 -12.58 8.89 12.01
N SER A 189 -12.23 9.77 12.93
CA SER A 189 -12.81 11.11 13.03
C SER A 189 -12.12 12.05 12.03
N THR A 190 -12.90 12.76 11.22
CA THR A 190 -12.33 13.73 10.27
C THR A 190 -11.77 14.96 11.02
N PRO A 191 -10.63 15.52 10.59
CA PRO A 191 -10.07 16.72 11.21
C PRO A 191 -11.04 17.91 11.10
N ARG A 192 -11.24 18.63 12.21
CA ARG A 192 -12.12 19.81 12.28
C ARG A 192 -11.47 21.00 11.57
N ARG A 193 -12.26 21.72 10.76
CA ARG A 193 -11.91 23.02 10.19
C ARG A 193 -11.55 24.00 11.32
N ARG A 194 -10.29 24.47 11.38
CA ARG A 194 -9.99 25.69 12.15
C ARG A 194 -10.57 26.86 11.37
N SER A 195 -11.63 27.47 11.90
CA SER A 195 -12.06 28.79 11.45
C SER A 195 -10.91 29.76 11.72
N ALA A 196 -10.26 30.24 10.66
CA ALA A 196 -9.40 31.41 10.77
C ALA A 196 -10.29 32.62 11.15
N PRO A 197 -9.77 33.55 11.99
CA PRO A 197 -10.50 34.74 12.43
C PRO A 197 -10.84 35.68 11.29
#